data_AF-A0A0F8XBX9-F1
#
_entry.id   AF-A0A0F8XBX9-F1
#
_cell.length_a   1.000
_cell.length_b   1.000
_cell.length_c   1.000
_cell.angle_alpha   90.00
_cell.angle_beta   90.00
_cell.angle_gamma   90.00
#
_symmetry.space_group_name_H-M   'P 1'
#
loop_
_entity.id
_entity.type
_entity.pdbx_description
1 polymer ?
#
loop_
_entity_poly.entity_id
_entity_poly.type
_entity_poly.pdbx_seq_one_letter_code
_entity_poly.pdbx_strand_id
1 'polypeptide(L)'
;MVYARPDASRSYISNVYVAALRDKDIKDVKEAAKHVQVNNETIKWDCQDYVLELLDKLEDEFILDRDDEDYREARKDLKEKRGPIL
;
A
#
# COMPACT_ATOMS: atom_id res chain seq x y z
N MET A 1 -2.46 -6.62 -18.53
CA MET A 1 -2.58 -7.01 -17.12
C MET A 1 -1.44 -7.95 -16.81
N VAL A 2 -0.54 -7.59 -15.89
CA VAL A 2 0.52 -8.50 -15.45
C VAL A 2 -0.07 -9.32 -14.31
N TYR A 3 -0.24 -10.63 -14.49
CA TYR A 3 -0.71 -11.52 -13.43
C TYR A 3 0.48 -11.90 -12.56
N ALA A 4 0.79 -11.06 -11.58
CA ALA A 4 1.84 -11.35 -10.60
C ALA A 4 1.29 -12.33 -9.55
N ARG A 5 2.07 -13.37 -9.21
CA ARG A 5 1.85 -14.21 -8.03
C ARG A 5 2.98 -13.96 -7.03
N PRO A 6 2.85 -12.92 -6.18
CA PRO A 6 3.89 -12.58 -5.21
C PRO A 6 4.21 -13.74 -4.28
N ASP A 7 3.18 -14.52 -3.92
CA ASP A 7 3.22 -15.72 -3.07
C ASP A 7 4.07 -16.86 -3.65
N ALA A 8 4.33 -16.85 -4.97
CA ALA A 8 5.21 -17.82 -5.61
C ALA A 8 6.70 -17.40 -5.60
N SER A 9 7.02 -16.17 -5.14
CA SER A 9 8.40 -15.70 -5.05
C SER A 9 9.10 -16.24 -3.81
N ARG A 10 10.40 -16.56 -3.95
CA ARG A 10 11.25 -16.90 -2.79
C ARG A 10 11.43 -15.74 -1.82
N SER A 11 11.25 -14.51 -2.28
CA SER A 11 11.34 -13.29 -1.47
C SER A 11 9.98 -12.85 -0.90
N TYR A 12 8.94 -13.66 -1.03
CA TYR A 12 7.64 -13.38 -0.45
C TYR A 12 7.71 -13.41 1.07
N ILE A 13 7.14 -12.38 1.71
CA ILE A 13 7.03 -12.31 3.17
C ILE A 13 5.62 -12.71 3.60
N SER A 14 4.62 -11.90 3.22
CA SER A 14 3.21 -12.12 3.53
C SER A 14 2.33 -11.12 2.78
N ASN A 15 1.03 -11.39 2.68
CA ASN A 15 0.02 -10.40 2.31
C ASN A 15 -0.66 -9.89 3.58
N VAL A 16 -0.99 -8.60 3.58
CA VAL A 16 -1.84 -7.98 4.60
C VAL A 16 -3.13 -7.54 3.92
N TYR A 17 -4.26 -7.98 4.45
CA TYR A 17 -5.55 -7.47 4.01
C TYR A 17 -5.72 -6.06 4.58
N VAL A 18 -5.89 -5.06 3.71
CA VAL A 18 -6.00 -3.66 4.12
C VAL A 18 -7.44 -3.16 4.08
N ALA A 19 -8.17 -3.45 3.00
CA ALA A 19 -9.56 -3.02 2.83
C ALA A 19 -10.26 -3.77 1.70
N ALA A 20 -11.59 -3.75 1.72
CA ALA A 20 -12.44 -4.08 0.57
C ALA A 20 -12.84 -2.80 -0.15
N LEU A 21 -12.66 -2.77 -1.46
CA LEU A 21 -13.02 -1.63 -2.32
C LEU A 21 -14.31 -1.96 -3.07
N ARG A 22 -15.17 -0.96 -3.28
CA ARG A 22 -16.29 -1.07 -4.22
C ARG A 22 -15.76 -0.79 -5.63
N ASP A 23 -16.44 -1.30 -6.65
CA ASP A 23 -16.01 -1.12 -8.05
C ASP A 23 -15.82 0.35 -8.45
N LYS A 24 -16.64 1.24 -7.89
CA LYS A 24 -16.53 2.69 -8.13
C LYS A 24 -15.25 3.30 -7.55
N ASP A 25 -14.76 2.76 -6.43
CA ASP A 25 -13.59 3.29 -5.72
C ASP A 25 -12.28 2.91 -6.46
N ILE A 26 -12.31 1.89 -7.34
CA ILE A 26 -11.14 1.45 -8.12
C ILE A 26 -10.58 2.59 -8.98
N LYS A 27 -11.43 3.43 -9.54
CA LYS A 27 -10.98 4.56 -10.36
C LYS A 27 -10.23 5.57 -9.51
N ASP A 28 -10.78 5.90 -8.35
CA ASP A 28 -10.22 6.91 -7.45
C ASP A 28 -8.90 6.42 -6.84
N VAL A 29 -8.80 5.14 -6.48
CA VAL A 29 -7.53 4.52 -6.06
C VAL A 29 -6.44 4.62 -7.14
N LYS A 30 -6.81 4.41 -8.41
CA LYS A 30 -5.85 4.55 -9.52
C LYS A 30 -5.42 6.00 -9.74
N GLU A 31 -6.30 6.96 -9.55
CA GLU A 31 -5.96 8.37 -9.65
C GLU A 31 -5.04 8.78 -8.49
N ALA A 32 -5.37 8.42 -7.25
CA ALA A 32 -4.52 8.62 -6.07
C ALA A 32 -3.11 8.06 -6.29
N ALA A 33 -2.99 6.84 -6.81
CA ALA A 33 -1.70 6.20 -7.09
C ALA A 33 -0.84 6.94 -8.12
N LYS A 34 -1.43 7.67 -9.07
CA LYS A 34 -0.69 8.51 -10.03
C LYS A 34 -0.12 9.77 -9.39
N HIS A 35 -0.72 10.23 -8.28
CA HIS A 35 -0.30 11.43 -7.57
C HIS A 35 0.79 11.16 -6.52
N VAL A 36 0.92 9.91 -6.07
CA VAL A 36 2.05 9.51 -5.21
C VAL A 36 3.29 9.30 -6.08
N GLN A 37 4.32 10.10 -5.84
CA GLN A 37 5.55 10.07 -6.62
C GLN A 37 6.51 9.02 -6.06
N VAL A 38 7.17 8.28 -6.95
CA VAL A 38 8.25 7.37 -6.56
C VAL A 38 9.51 8.20 -6.26
N ASN A 39 10.02 8.08 -5.03
CA ASN A 39 11.23 8.80 -4.60
C ASN A 39 12.48 7.94 -4.82
N ASN A 40 13.16 8.16 -5.95
CA ASN A 40 14.40 7.44 -6.28
C ASN A 40 15.67 8.10 -5.72
N GLU A 41 15.56 9.29 -5.14
CA GLU A 41 16.72 10.07 -4.69
C GLU A 41 17.09 9.79 -3.22
N THR A 42 16.10 9.35 -2.43
CA THR A 42 16.28 9.08 -1.00
C THR A 42 16.69 7.63 -0.77
N ILE A 43 17.95 7.41 -0.39
CA ILE A 43 18.52 6.06 -0.15
C ILE A 43 17.69 5.21 0.82
N LYS A 44 17.04 5.85 1.80
CA LYS A 44 16.25 5.16 2.84
C LYS A 44 14.80 4.89 2.42
N TRP A 45 14.34 5.45 1.31
CA TRP A 45 12.98 5.29 0.85
C TRP A 45 12.88 4.00 0.04
N ASP A 46 11.95 3.13 0.43
CA ASP A 46 11.73 1.86 -0.22
C ASP A 46 10.32 1.72 -0.80
N CYS A 47 10.04 0.58 -1.43
CA CYS A 47 8.73 0.31 -2.00
C CYS A 47 7.62 0.26 -0.93
N GLN A 48 7.95 -0.01 0.33
CA GLN A 48 6.99 -0.01 1.43
C GLN A 48 6.60 1.42 1.81
N ASP A 49 7.53 2.38 1.75
CA ASP A 49 7.24 3.80 1.94
C ASP A 49 6.25 4.31 0.86
N TYR A 50 6.40 3.92 -0.41
CA TYR A 50 5.41 4.22 -1.46
C TYR A 50 4.00 3.75 -1.08
N VAL A 51 3.87 2.50 -0.62
CA VAL A 51 2.56 1.93 -0.29
C VAL A 51 1.95 2.68 0.91
N LEU A 52 2.76 3.04 1.91
CA LEU A 52 2.29 3.81 3.07
C LEU A 52 1.83 5.22 2.68
N GLU A 53 2.55 5.89 1.78
CA GLU A 53 2.16 7.20 1.22
C GLU A 53 0.88 7.12 0.37
N LEU A 54 0.71 6.03 -0.38
CA LEU A 54 -0.55 5.76 -1.08
C LEU A 54 -1.72 5.60 -0.11
N LEU A 55 -1.53 4.85 0.97
CA LEU A 55 -2.57 4.70 1.99
C LEU A 55 -2.93 6.04 2.65
N ASP A 56 -1.94 6.90 2.93
CA ASP A 56 -2.19 8.27 3.41
C ASP A 56 -3.04 9.07 2.41
N LYS A 57 -2.73 8.97 1.11
CA LYS A 57 -3.49 9.65 0.06
C LYS A 57 -4.93 9.15 -0.05
N LEU A 58 -5.17 7.86 0.15
CA LEU A 58 -6.51 7.26 0.15
C LEU A 58 -7.32 7.65 1.38
N GLU A 59 -6.68 7.85 2.54
CA GLU A 59 -7.32 8.44 3.73
C GLU A 59 -7.74 9.90 3.44
N ASP A 60 -6.84 10.70 2.86
CA ASP A 60 -7.11 12.12 2.54
C ASP A 60 -8.24 12.30 1.52
N GLU A 61 -8.45 11.32 0.63
CA GLU A 61 -9.53 11.31 -0.36
C GLU A 61 -10.82 10.64 0.15
N PHE A 62 -10.88 10.28 1.44
CA PHE A 62 -12.03 9.60 2.07
C PHE A 62 -12.40 8.26 1.41
N ILE A 63 -11.42 7.59 0.79
CA ILE A 63 -11.57 6.25 0.21
C ILE A 63 -11.37 5.19 1.29
N LEU A 64 -10.41 5.42 2.18
CA LEU A 64 -10.19 4.62 3.38
C LEU A 64 -10.59 5.43 4.61
N ASP A 65 -11.26 4.77 5.55
CA ASP A 65 -11.65 5.39 6.80
C ASP A 65 -10.53 5.26 7.83
N ARG A 66 -10.00 6.39 8.30
CA ARG A 66 -8.94 6.42 9.31
C ARG A 66 -9.40 5.85 10.65
N ASP A 67 -10.69 5.88 10.94
CA ASP A 67 -11.25 5.41 12.21
C ASP A 67 -11.63 3.92 12.18
N ASP A 68 -11.54 3.24 11.04
CA ASP A 68 -11.73 1.80 10.91
C ASP A 68 -10.62 1.03 11.64
N GLU A 69 -11.00 0.25 12.65
CA GLU A 69 -10.06 -0.47 13.53
C GLU A 69 -9.26 -1.52 12.76
N ASP A 70 -9.90 -2.30 11.88
CA ASP A 70 -9.26 -3.35 11.09
C ASP A 70 -8.21 -2.75 10.14
N TYR A 71 -8.54 -1.63 9.49
CA TYR A 71 -7.62 -0.89 8.64
C TYR A 71 -6.42 -0.34 9.43
N ARG A 72 -6.66 0.22 10.61
CA ARG A 72 -5.58 0.75 11.47
C ARG A 72 -4.62 -0.34 11.92
N GLU A 73 -5.14 -1.51 12.29
CA GLU A 73 -4.31 -2.68 12.64
C GLU A 73 -3.52 -3.17 11.43
N ALA A 74 -4.18 -3.35 10.28
CA ALA A 74 -3.52 -3.74 9.03
C ALA A 74 -2.41 -2.76 8.63
N ARG A 75 -2.65 -1.45 8.76
CA ARG A 75 -1.66 -0.41 8.46
C ARG A 75 -0.47 -0.46 9.42
N LYS A 76 -0.70 -0.78 10.69
CA LYS A 76 0.38 -0.98 11.68
C LYS A 76 1.24 -2.18 11.29
N ASP A 77 0.61 -3.31 10.98
CA ASP A 77 1.30 -4.54 10.55
C ASP A 77 2.11 -4.31 9.27
N LEU A 78 1.58 -3.53 8.33
CA LEU A 78 2.27 -3.19 7.09
C LEU A 78 3.55 -2.39 7.33
N LYS A 79 3.55 -1.45 8.30
CA LYS A 79 4.74 -0.64 8.65
C LYS A 79 5.90 -1.49 9.17
N GLU A 80 5.61 -2.61 9.81
CA GLU A 80 6.63 -3.53 10.35
C GLU A 80 7.16 -4.50 9.29
N LYS A 81 6.45 -4.69 8.18
CA LYS A 81 6.80 -5.62 7.10
C LYS A 81 7.63 -4.93 6.03
N ARG A 82 8.94 -4.79 6.27
CA ARG A 82 9.89 -4.34 5.25
C ARG A 82 10.56 -5.52 4.56
N GLY A 83 10.91 -5.31 3.29
CA GLY A 83 11.77 -6.24 2.55
C GLY A 83 13.15 -6.36 3.22
N PRO A 84 13.93 -7.42 2.90
CA PRO A 84 15.30 -7.51 3.37
C PRO A 84 16.08 -6.25 2.96
N ILE A 85 16.74 -5.61 3.93
CA ILE A 85 17.70 -4.54 3.67
C ILE A 85 18.87 -5.19 2.92
N LEU A 86 19.03 -4.83 1.64
CA LEU A 86 20.13 -5.29 0.79
C LEU A 86 21.44 -4.60 1.17
#